data_AF-A0A820YZ85-F1
#
_entry.id   AF-A0A820YZ85-F1
#
_cell.length_a   1.000
_cell.length_b   1.000
_cell.length_c   1.000
_cell.angle_alpha   90.00
_cell.angle_beta   90.00
_cell.angle_gamma   90.00
#
_symmetry.space_group_name_H-M   'P 1'
#
loop_
_entity.id
_entity.type
_entity.pdbx_description
1 polymer ?
#
loop_
_entity_poly.entity_id
_entity_poly.type
_entity_poly.pdbx_seq_one_letter_code
_entity_poly.pdbx_strand_id
1 'polypeptide(L)'
;PILESTTRTITAPNLLANPGAESVNSLPWTNIGAGLATTDDGSVNSRCTPHSNAKDFYGGSSSSSGVSNNTLSQSVFLLNGTQGYTAAQLDSGNMAAYISYYELTCDGSRGKADSAQIGLNFRALNNSVLSTIATTKMTCNSWCANTFTYLLPIGTRY
;
A
#
# COMPACT_ATOMS: atom_id res chain seq x y z
N PRO A 1 -42.27 -10.24 15.61
CA PRO A 1 -40.80 -10.34 15.72
C PRO A 1 -40.13 -9.32 14.78
N ILE A 2 -39.57 -8.26 15.36
CA ILE A 2 -38.77 -7.28 14.61
C ILE A 2 -37.43 -7.97 14.34
N LEU A 3 -37.13 -8.27 13.08
CA LEU A 3 -35.83 -8.80 12.69
C LEU A 3 -34.81 -7.67 12.83
N GLU A 4 -34.03 -7.71 13.91
CA GLU A 4 -32.84 -6.86 14.04
C GLU A 4 -31.88 -7.20 12.89
N SER A 5 -31.77 -6.28 11.94
CA SER A 5 -30.77 -6.34 10.89
C SER A 5 -29.41 -6.08 11.54
N THR A 6 -28.68 -7.15 11.83
CA THR A 6 -27.28 -7.07 12.21
C THR A 6 -26.50 -6.68 10.96
N THR A 7 -26.16 -5.39 10.82
CA THR A 7 -25.19 -4.93 9.83
C THR A 7 -23.83 -5.52 10.19
N ARG A 8 -23.54 -6.69 9.62
CA ARG A 8 -22.22 -7.28 9.69
C ARG A 8 -21.31 -6.42 8.80
N THR A 9 -20.50 -5.56 9.39
CA THR A 9 -19.42 -4.86 8.67
C THR A 9 -18.45 -5.94 8.19
N ILE A 10 -18.61 -6.37 6.94
CA ILE A 10 -17.61 -7.23 6.30
C ILE A 10 -16.41 -6.32 6.06
N THR A 11 -15.36 -6.46 6.87
CA THR A 11 -14.06 -5.90 6.53
C THR A 11 -13.65 -6.50 5.20
N ALA A 12 -13.56 -5.67 4.16
CA ALA A 12 -13.09 -6.12 2.86
C ALA A 12 -11.68 -6.74 3.04
N PRO A 13 -11.42 -7.93 2.48
CA PRO A 13 -10.12 -8.57 2.65
C PRO A 13 -9.01 -7.75 1.97
N ASN A 14 -7.78 -7.93 2.44
CA ASN A 14 -6.63 -7.28 1.83
C ASN A 14 -6.48 -7.73 0.37
N LEU A 15 -6.38 -6.76 -0.54
CA LEU A 15 -6.24 -7.01 -1.97
C LEU A 15 -4.77 -7.22 -2.39
N LEU A 16 -3.83 -6.83 -1.54
CA LEU A 16 -2.39 -6.94 -1.79
C LEU A 16 -1.90 -8.30 -1.34
N ALA A 17 -1.16 -8.97 -2.22
CA ALA A 17 -0.37 -10.12 -1.85
C ALA A 17 0.95 -9.66 -1.20
N ASN A 18 1.38 -10.40 -0.17
CA ASN A 18 2.61 -10.14 0.58
C ASN A 18 2.75 -8.67 1.08
N PRO A 19 1.76 -8.12 1.81
CA PRO A 19 1.76 -6.71 2.21
C PRO A 19 2.83 -6.35 3.25
N GLY A 20 3.36 -7.34 3.97
CA GLY A 20 4.37 -7.18 5.02
C GLY A 20 5.73 -7.82 4.69
N ALA A 21 6.02 -8.10 3.41
CA ALA A 21 7.30 -8.72 3.02
C ALA A 21 7.59 -10.10 3.68
N GLU A 22 6.54 -10.81 4.09
CA GLU A 22 6.59 -12.09 4.82
C GLU A 22 7.11 -13.27 3.98
N SER A 23 6.93 -13.23 2.66
CA SER A 23 7.49 -14.26 1.79
C SER A 23 8.99 -14.07 1.61
N VAL A 24 9.68 -15.17 1.30
CA VAL A 24 11.15 -15.21 1.13
C VAL A 24 11.66 -14.21 0.07
N ASN A 25 10.78 -13.74 -0.82
CA ASN A 25 11.03 -12.67 -1.78
C ASN A 25 9.95 -11.57 -1.72
N SER A 26 10.24 -10.39 -2.28
CA SER A 26 9.31 -9.26 -2.40
C SER A 26 8.21 -9.48 -3.43
N LEU A 27 8.06 -10.67 -4.02
CA LEU A 27 6.97 -10.92 -4.97
C LEU A 27 5.61 -10.82 -4.27
N PRO A 28 4.56 -10.34 -4.97
CA PRO A 28 4.53 -9.91 -6.37
C PRO A 28 4.80 -8.40 -6.57
N TRP A 29 5.53 -7.75 -5.66
CA TRP A 29 5.85 -6.33 -5.80
C TRP A 29 6.88 -6.07 -6.89
N THR A 30 6.61 -5.04 -7.70
CA THR A 30 7.51 -4.58 -8.77
C THR A 30 8.09 -3.23 -8.39
N ASN A 31 9.42 -3.10 -8.46
CA ASN A 31 10.10 -1.83 -8.24
C ASN A 31 9.93 -0.95 -9.49
N ILE A 32 9.32 0.23 -9.30
CA ILE A 32 9.02 1.20 -10.36
C ILE A 32 9.79 2.52 -10.20
N GLY A 33 10.61 2.62 -9.14
CA GLY A 33 11.50 3.75 -8.92
C GLY A 33 12.90 3.50 -9.47
N ALA A 34 13.75 4.53 -9.47
CA ALA A 34 15.19 4.36 -9.75
C ALA A 34 15.97 3.74 -8.57
N GLY A 35 15.25 3.30 -7.56
CA GLY A 35 15.73 2.99 -6.22
C GLY A 35 15.84 1.49 -5.93
N LEU A 36 16.39 1.15 -4.75
CA LEU A 36 16.60 -0.24 -4.28
C LEU A 36 15.64 -0.61 -3.15
N ALA A 37 14.34 -0.30 -3.30
CA ALA A 37 13.34 -0.76 -2.33
C ALA A 37 13.43 -2.28 -2.21
N THR A 38 13.59 -2.76 -0.98
CA THR A 38 13.87 -4.16 -0.66
C THR A 38 13.18 -4.55 0.64
N THR A 39 13.35 -5.79 1.08
CA THR A 39 12.91 -6.26 2.38
C THR A 39 14.03 -6.13 3.42
N ASP A 40 13.72 -5.71 4.64
CA ASP A 40 14.65 -5.74 5.79
C ASP A 40 14.08 -6.67 6.87
N ASP A 41 14.96 -7.40 7.56
CA ASP A 41 14.65 -8.28 8.70
C ASP A 41 15.09 -7.67 10.05
N GLY A 42 15.43 -6.37 10.05
CA GLY A 42 16.01 -5.63 11.16
C GLY A 42 17.54 -5.67 11.19
N SER A 43 18.18 -6.30 10.21
CA SER A 43 19.65 -6.32 10.09
C SER A 43 20.22 -5.02 9.51
N VAL A 44 19.44 -4.25 8.74
CA VAL A 44 19.90 -2.97 8.19
C VAL A 44 20.06 -1.93 9.29
N ASN A 45 19.14 -1.90 10.27
CA ASN A 45 19.23 -1.04 11.44
C ASN A 45 18.56 -1.68 12.65
N SER A 46 19.34 -2.00 13.68
CA SER A 46 18.84 -2.65 14.90
C SER A 46 17.87 -1.80 15.73
N ARG A 47 17.72 -0.50 15.42
CA ARG A 47 16.70 0.38 16.01
C ARG A 47 15.36 0.32 15.29
N CYS A 48 15.32 -0.38 14.15
CA CYS A 48 14.18 -0.50 13.26
C CYS A 48 13.85 -1.97 13.08
N THR A 49 13.25 -2.52 14.11
CA THR A 49 12.74 -3.89 14.05
C THR A 49 11.46 -3.91 13.22
N PRO A 50 11.26 -4.93 12.35
CA PRO A 50 10.02 -5.11 11.61
C PRO A 50 8.77 -5.00 12.48
N HIS A 51 7.71 -4.39 11.93
CA HIS A 51 6.45 -4.16 12.65
C HIS A 51 5.79 -5.46 13.12
N SER A 52 5.73 -6.43 12.23
CA SER A 52 5.12 -7.73 12.45
C SER A 52 5.98 -8.80 11.79
N ASN A 53 6.03 -9.99 12.40
CA ASN A 53 6.78 -11.14 11.89
C ASN A 53 8.28 -10.82 11.69
N ALA A 54 8.90 -11.37 10.63
CA ALA A 54 10.34 -11.38 10.46
C ALA A 54 10.89 -10.29 9.53
N LYS A 55 10.04 -9.58 8.77
CA LYS A 55 10.48 -8.63 7.72
C LYS A 55 9.54 -7.44 7.55
N ASP A 56 10.06 -6.36 6.96
CA ASP A 56 9.31 -5.22 6.44
C ASP A 56 9.86 -4.75 5.09
N PHE A 57 9.22 -3.75 4.48
CA PHE A 57 9.76 -3.08 3.30
C PHE A 57 10.61 -1.89 3.74
N TYR A 58 11.84 -1.85 3.23
CA TYR A 58 12.79 -0.78 3.46
C TYR A 58 12.99 0.02 2.17
N GLY A 59 12.90 1.35 2.31
CA GLY A 59 13.10 2.28 1.21
C GLY A 59 14.49 2.18 0.60
N GLY A 60 15.55 2.03 1.39
CA GLY A 60 16.92 2.06 0.85
C GLY A 60 17.52 3.46 0.81
N SER A 61 18.86 3.55 0.82
CA SER A 61 19.57 4.79 0.55
C SER A 61 19.61 5.05 -0.95
N SER A 62 19.23 6.24 -1.41
CA SER A 62 19.51 6.66 -2.79
C SER A 62 21.00 6.47 -3.07
N SER A 63 21.37 5.74 -4.13
CA SER A 63 22.73 5.82 -4.66
C SER A 63 23.03 7.28 -5.03
N SER A 64 24.30 7.63 -5.16
CA SER A 64 24.88 8.98 -5.30
C SER A 64 24.30 9.92 -6.40
N SER A 65 23.21 9.57 -7.05
CA SER A 65 22.51 10.29 -8.12
C SER A 65 21.29 11.11 -7.68
N GLY A 66 20.98 11.20 -6.37
CA GLY A 66 19.96 12.13 -5.86
C GLY A 66 18.51 11.76 -6.17
N VAL A 67 18.25 10.51 -6.58
CA VAL A 67 16.88 10.01 -6.75
C VAL A 67 16.42 9.35 -5.46
N SER A 68 15.53 10.03 -4.72
CA SER A 68 15.09 9.66 -3.36
C SER A 68 13.83 8.79 -3.31
N ASN A 69 13.29 8.36 -4.45
CA ASN A 69 12.01 7.64 -4.49
C ASN A 69 12.24 6.18 -4.84
N ASN A 70 12.36 5.35 -3.80
CA ASN A 70 12.35 3.90 -3.91
C ASN A 70 10.89 3.45 -3.79
N THR A 71 10.29 2.94 -4.86
CA THR A 71 8.84 2.69 -4.91
C THR A 71 8.55 1.28 -5.40
N LEU A 72 7.80 0.54 -4.58
CA LEU A 72 7.21 -0.75 -4.94
C LEU A 72 5.76 -0.54 -5.39
N SER A 73 5.32 -1.34 -6.34
CA SER A 73 3.95 -1.31 -6.86
C SER A 73 3.40 -2.72 -7.05
N GLN A 74 2.08 -2.83 -6.95
CA GLN A 74 1.32 -4.03 -7.26
C GLN A 74 0.04 -3.60 -7.98
N SER A 75 -0.29 -4.25 -9.09
CA SER A 75 -1.56 -4.03 -9.78
C SER A 75 -2.57 -5.07 -9.30
N VAL A 76 -3.76 -4.62 -8.92
CA VAL A 76 -4.85 -5.48 -8.48
C VAL A 76 -5.92 -5.49 -9.56
N PHE A 77 -6.36 -6.66 -10.02
CA PHE A 77 -7.51 -6.72 -10.92
C PHE A 77 -8.81 -6.87 -10.12
N LEU A 78 -9.74 -5.93 -10.28
CA LEU A 78 -10.97 -5.86 -9.49
C LEU A 78 -12.15 -6.56 -10.15
N LEU A 79 -12.34 -6.37 -11.47
CA LEU A 79 -13.50 -6.89 -12.19
C LEU A 79 -13.45 -8.41 -12.29
N ASN A 80 -14.39 -9.10 -11.62
CA ASN A 80 -14.40 -10.54 -11.49
C ASN A 80 -13.05 -11.11 -11.01
N GLY A 81 -12.25 -10.28 -10.30
CA GLY A 81 -10.98 -10.70 -9.72
C GLY A 81 -11.19 -11.57 -8.49
N THR A 82 -10.17 -11.67 -7.62
CA THR A 82 -10.23 -12.48 -6.39
C THR A 82 -11.44 -12.17 -5.51
N GLN A 83 -11.93 -10.93 -5.53
CA GLN A 83 -13.10 -10.49 -4.76
C GLN A 83 -14.43 -10.61 -5.50
N GLY A 84 -14.42 -11.01 -6.78
CA GLY A 84 -15.64 -11.22 -7.56
C GLY A 84 -16.48 -9.96 -7.79
N TYR A 85 -15.90 -8.76 -7.72
CA TYR A 85 -16.66 -7.53 -7.95
C TYR A 85 -17.18 -7.47 -9.38
N THR A 86 -18.48 -7.26 -9.53
CA THR A 86 -19.14 -7.08 -10.83
C THR A 86 -18.93 -5.66 -11.36
N ALA A 87 -19.08 -5.48 -12.68
CA ALA A 87 -19.01 -4.15 -13.29
C ALA A 87 -20.05 -3.18 -12.68
N ALA A 88 -21.28 -3.66 -12.43
CA ALA A 88 -22.34 -2.85 -11.84
C ALA A 88 -21.99 -2.35 -10.41
N GLN A 89 -21.29 -3.15 -9.61
CA GLN A 89 -20.81 -2.74 -8.29
C GLN A 89 -19.72 -1.66 -8.42
N LEU A 90 -18.70 -1.93 -9.24
CA LEU A 90 -17.58 -1.01 -9.46
C LEU A 90 -18.03 0.33 -10.05
N ASP A 91 -19.05 0.30 -10.90
CA ASP A 91 -19.57 1.48 -11.58
C ASP A 91 -20.72 2.18 -10.82
N SER A 92 -21.05 1.71 -9.60
CA SER A 92 -22.13 2.28 -8.79
C SER A 92 -21.85 3.71 -8.29
N GLY A 93 -20.59 4.14 -8.31
CA GLY A 93 -20.14 5.42 -7.75
C GLY A 93 -20.12 5.47 -6.21
N ASN A 94 -20.46 4.36 -5.53
CA ASN A 94 -20.56 4.29 -4.07
C ASN A 94 -19.42 3.49 -3.42
N MET A 95 -18.51 2.91 -4.21
CA MET A 95 -17.38 2.15 -3.69
C MET A 95 -16.22 3.08 -3.29
N ALA A 96 -15.45 2.62 -2.30
CA ALA A 96 -14.25 3.32 -1.84
C ALA A 96 -13.08 2.33 -1.72
N ALA A 97 -11.88 2.82 -2.00
CA ALA A 97 -10.63 2.17 -1.69
C ALA A 97 -10.19 2.55 -0.27
N TYR A 98 -9.95 1.54 0.56
CA TYR A 98 -9.43 1.69 1.91
C TYR A 98 -7.94 1.37 1.91
N ILE A 99 -7.12 2.32 2.32
CA ILE A 99 -5.66 2.14 2.46
C ILE A 99 -5.36 2.04 3.94
N SER A 100 -4.59 1.03 4.34
CA SER A 100 -4.01 0.91 5.67
C SER A 100 -2.57 0.45 5.55
N TYR A 101 -1.65 1.13 6.23
CA TYR A 101 -0.24 0.72 6.32
C TYR A 101 0.37 1.14 7.64
N TYR A 102 1.43 0.45 8.04
CA TYR A 102 2.27 0.82 9.17
C TYR A 102 3.53 1.50 8.67
N GLU A 103 3.98 2.53 9.39
CA GLU A 103 5.21 3.26 9.07
C GLU A 103 6.08 3.42 10.32
N LEU A 104 7.39 3.28 10.13
CA LEU A 104 8.42 3.63 11.10
C LEU A 104 9.50 4.44 10.39
N THR A 105 9.72 5.67 10.85
CA THR A 105 10.84 6.49 10.39
C THR A 105 12.09 6.11 11.16
N CYS A 106 13.03 5.55 10.41
CA CYS A 106 14.34 5.18 10.88
C CYS A 106 15.33 6.31 10.64
N ASP A 107 15.38 7.26 11.57
CA ASP A 107 16.42 8.28 11.56
C ASP A 107 17.78 7.60 11.75
N GLY A 108 18.48 7.34 10.65
CA GLY A 108 19.90 7.07 10.71
C GLY A 108 20.60 8.24 11.42
N SER A 109 21.79 8.00 11.97
CA SER A 109 22.66 8.99 12.65
C SER A 109 23.05 10.24 11.84
N ARG A 110 22.36 10.54 10.73
CA ARG A 110 22.65 11.56 9.72
C ARG A 110 21.59 12.66 9.61
N GLY A 111 20.60 12.71 10.50
CA GLY A 111 19.66 13.84 10.61
C GLY A 111 18.79 14.08 9.37
N LYS A 112 18.47 13.03 8.61
CA LYS A 112 17.49 13.09 7.52
C LYS A 112 16.26 12.28 7.91
N ALA A 113 15.13 12.97 8.05
CA ALA A 113 13.84 12.33 8.25
C ALA A 113 13.47 11.53 7.00
N ASP A 114 13.18 10.24 7.17
CA ASP A 114 12.51 9.42 6.17
C ASP A 114 10.99 9.63 6.24
N SER A 115 10.28 9.34 5.15
CA SER A 115 8.83 9.40 5.12
C SER A 115 8.24 8.46 4.08
N ALA A 116 7.21 7.72 4.43
CA ALA A 116 6.44 6.90 3.48
C ALA A 116 5.16 7.58 2.99
N GLN A 117 4.74 7.19 1.78
CA GLN A 117 3.49 7.58 1.14
C GLN A 117 2.98 6.43 0.26
N ILE A 118 1.66 6.23 0.24
CA ILE A 118 1.02 5.30 -0.69
C ILE A 118 0.34 6.09 -1.81
N GLY A 119 0.59 5.70 -3.05
CA GLY A 119 -0.11 6.20 -4.23
C GLY A 119 -1.08 5.16 -4.79
N LEU A 120 -2.28 5.57 -5.21
CA LEU A 120 -3.19 4.74 -5.99
C LEU A 120 -3.36 5.34 -7.39
N ASN A 121 -3.28 4.48 -8.40
CA ASN A 121 -3.63 4.80 -9.77
C ASN A 121 -4.84 3.96 -10.16
N PHE A 122 -6.02 4.56 -10.13
CA PHE A 122 -7.24 3.89 -10.58
C PHE A 122 -7.25 3.83 -12.10
N ARG A 123 -7.42 2.64 -12.67
CA ARG A 123 -7.36 2.43 -14.12
C ARG A 123 -8.60 1.75 -14.65
N ALA A 124 -8.97 2.12 -15.87
CA ALA A 124 -10.01 1.43 -16.62
C ALA A 124 -9.53 0.09 -17.18
N LEU A 125 -10.43 -0.69 -17.80
CA LEU A 125 -10.12 -2.01 -18.36
C LEU A 125 -9.01 -1.97 -19.43
N ASN A 126 -8.94 -0.86 -20.17
CA ASN A 126 -7.93 -0.61 -21.21
C ASN A 126 -6.61 -0.06 -20.63
N ASN A 127 -6.41 -0.12 -19.31
CA ASN A 127 -5.29 0.43 -18.55
C ASN A 127 -5.15 1.96 -18.57
N SER A 128 -6.09 2.72 -19.12
CA SER A 128 -6.05 4.18 -19.03
C SER A 128 -6.21 4.62 -17.58
N VAL A 129 -5.40 5.59 -17.15
CA VAL A 129 -5.54 6.17 -15.81
C VAL A 129 -6.80 7.02 -15.76
N LEU A 130 -7.67 6.72 -14.80
CA LEU A 130 -8.87 7.50 -14.51
C LEU A 130 -8.58 8.58 -13.47
N SER A 131 -7.81 8.23 -12.43
CA SER A 131 -7.38 9.15 -11.38
C SER A 131 -6.12 8.63 -10.70
N THR A 132 -5.32 9.58 -10.20
CA THR A 132 -4.15 9.32 -9.36
C THR A 132 -4.32 10.09 -8.06
N ILE A 133 -4.14 9.40 -6.96
CA ILE A 133 -4.19 9.98 -5.61
C ILE A 133 -3.00 9.48 -4.80
N ALA A 134 -2.68 10.22 -3.74
CA ALA A 134 -1.68 9.79 -2.79
C ALA A 134 -2.11 10.16 -1.37
N THR A 135 -1.66 9.37 -0.40
CA THR A 135 -1.77 9.70 1.02
C THR A 135 -0.93 10.93 1.34
N THR A 136 -1.11 11.53 2.51
CA THR A 136 -0.07 12.43 3.02
C THR A 136 1.21 11.62 3.27
N LYS A 137 2.37 12.28 3.15
CA LYS A 137 3.63 11.69 3.61
C LYS A 137 3.60 11.57 5.12
N MET A 138 3.95 10.40 5.63
CA MET A 138 3.95 10.11 7.06
C MET A 138 5.38 9.94 7.56
N THR A 139 5.64 10.48 8.74
CA THR A 139 6.91 10.35 9.47
C THR A 139 6.55 9.99 10.90
N CYS A 140 7.12 8.90 11.41
CA CYS A 140 6.75 8.34 12.71
C CYS A 140 7.98 7.89 13.50
N ASN A 141 8.08 8.29 14.77
CA ASN A 141 9.18 7.90 15.67
C ASN A 141 9.00 6.52 16.32
N SER A 142 7.86 5.87 16.07
CA SER A 142 7.53 4.49 16.41
C SER A 142 6.56 3.96 15.35
N TRP A 143 6.39 2.65 15.25
CA TRP A 143 5.38 2.08 14.34
C TRP A 143 4.01 2.73 14.55
N CYS A 144 3.50 3.37 13.49
CA CYS A 144 2.23 4.08 13.50
C CYS A 144 1.31 3.50 12.44
N ALA A 145 0.04 3.29 12.79
CA ALA A 145 -0.98 2.88 11.83
C ALA A 145 -1.53 4.10 11.10
N ASN A 146 -1.56 4.04 9.77
CA ASN A 146 -2.08 5.11 8.91
C ASN A 146 -3.20 4.57 8.05
N THR A 147 -4.37 5.23 8.09
CA THR A 147 -5.55 4.81 7.35
C THR A 147 -6.11 5.95 6.51
N PHE A 148 -6.42 5.67 5.25
CA PHE A 148 -7.02 6.62 4.33
C PHE A 148 -8.17 5.98 3.56
N THR A 149 -9.11 6.79 3.09
CA THR A 149 -10.25 6.31 2.30
C THR A 149 -10.46 7.26 1.14
N TYR A 150 -10.62 6.68 -0.04
CA TYR A 150 -10.83 7.43 -1.27
C TYR A 150 -11.94 6.81 -2.09
N LEU A 151 -12.79 7.64 -2.69
CA LEU A 151 -13.83 7.15 -3.58
C LEU A 151 -13.20 6.50 -4.82
N LEU A 152 -13.78 5.37 -5.23
CA LEU A 152 -13.40 4.65 -6.44
C LEU A 152 -14.05 5.37 -7.65
N PRO A 153 -13.27 5.86 -8.62
CA PRO A 153 -13.85 6.43 -9.84
C PRO A 153 -14.69 5.38 -10.60
N ILE A 154 -15.82 5.80 -11.17
CA ILE A 154 -16.63 4.95 -12.06
C ILE A 154 -15.77 4.50 -13.24
N GLY A 155 -15.89 3.23 -13.63
CA GLY A 155 -15.10 2.63 -14.70
C GLY A 155 -13.79 1.99 -14.22
N THR A 156 -13.47 2.05 -12.92
CA THR A 156 -12.24 1.43 -12.38
C THR A 156 -12.30 -0.09 -12.49
N ARG A 157 -11.19 -0.69 -12.91
CA ARG A 157 -10.99 -2.14 -13.09
C ARG A 157 -9.68 -2.62 -12.48
N TYR A 158 -8.73 -1.71 -12.28
CA TYR A 158 -7.49 -1.92 -11.55
C TYR A 158 -7.24 -0.76 -10.58
#